data_AF-A0A7Y0BAL7-F1
#
_entry.id   AF-A0A7Y0BAL7-F1
#
_cell.length_a   1.000
_cell.length_b   1.000
_cell.length_c   1.000
_cell.angle_alpha   90.00
_cell.angle_beta   90.00
_cell.angle_gamma   90.00
#
_symmetry.space_group_name_H-M   'P 1'
#
loop_
_entity.id
_entity.type
_entity.pdbx_description
1 polymer ?
#
loop_
_entity_poly.entity_id
_entity_poly.type
_entity_poly.pdbx_seq_one_letter_code
_entity_poly.pdbx_strand_id
1 'polypeptide(L)'
;MAMHLHRSNGTMLLRRDAVARCKHCGTPIEWFDRYDGQRIPLSMEFPARPVPVPMRWYTARGLAHPGADPNTGQCRIPHPAICPALEHTDLPPEIEDLVGRLAVRMRKRIDQGLFLPEADRPADEPRKRDPEPSASSRHVVSLYSTLHIAPGEVQDIRCTALHDDGARCENRLFDRKDGRWEETAVPRSPGRQGQRLLSATGGRMWVWSIREFNHTLRWRRQLCTDHDRGDVLAQVPNELVPFSPLAHGEYVLGQRPAGYDRPPADEHLEIHTGPKDRTVCAGDGCSHASSRSEPTGWLCWQCVRVAKRRARIHQQWQASQPSD
;
A
#
# COMPACT_ATOMS: atom_id res chain seq x y z
N MET A 1 -21.32 -27.39 -4.39
CA MET A 1 -20.21 -26.59 -3.84
C MET A 1 -20.49 -26.38 -2.36
N ALA A 2 -19.73 -27.02 -1.47
CA ALA A 2 -19.93 -26.90 -0.04
C ALA A 2 -19.07 -25.76 0.51
N MET A 3 -19.71 -24.82 1.20
CA MET A 3 -19.06 -23.73 1.93
C MET A 3 -18.63 -24.25 3.31
N HIS A 4 -17.37 -24.04 3.69
CA HIS A 4 -16.89 -24.40 5.03
C HIS A 4 -16.33 -23.16 5.74
N LEU A 5 -16.97 -22.80 6.85
CA LEU A 5 -16.45 -21.83 7.82
C LEU A 5 -15.51 -22.56 8.78
N HIS A 6 -14.24 -22.16 8.83
CA HIS A 6 -13.29 -22.69 9.80
C HIS A 6 -13.63 -22.16 11.20
N ARG A 7 -13.76 -23.04 12.19
CA ARG A 7 -14.26 -22.72 13.54
C ARG A 7 -13.43 -21.68 14.33
N SER A 8 -12.23 -21.35 13.87
CA SER A 8 -11.34 -20.35 14.48
C SER A 8 -11.38 -18.95 13.82
N ASN A 9 -12.32 -18.69 12.89
CA ASN A 9 -12.37 -17.42 12.16
C ASN A 9 -13.07 -16.30 12.94
N GLY A 10 -12.30 -15.48 13.67
CA GLY A 10 -12.81 -14.30 14.38
C GLY A 10 -13.07 -13.05 13.54
N THR A 11 -12.67 -13.03 12.25
CA THR A 11 -12.77 -11.83 11.40
C THR A 11 -13.95 -11.83 10.43
N MET A 12 -14.79 -12.87 10.43
CA MET A 12 -16.01 -13.00 9.59
C MET A 12 -15.83 -12.68 8.09
N LEU A 13 -14.60 -12.64 7.58
CA LEU A 13 -14.34 -12.51 6.15
C LEU A 13 -14.54 -13.87 5.48
N LEU A 14 -15.36 -13.89 4.42
CA LEU A 14 -15.59 -15.03 3.55
C LEU A 14 -14.28 -15.40 2.83
N ARG A 15 -13.61 -16.46 3.29
CA ARG A 15 -12.30 -16.90 2.77
C ARG A 15 -12.45 -17.77 1.51
N ARG A 16 -12.96 -17.20 0.43
CA ARG A 16 -13.08 -17.91 -0.85
C ARG A 16 -11.72 -18.20 -1.51
N ASP A 17 -10.67 -17.42 -1.18
CA ASP A 17 -9.40 -17.40 -1.94
C ASP A 17 -8.10 -17.57 -1.09
N ALA A 18 -8.18 -18.02 0.16
CA ALA A 18 -6.99 -18.10 1.02
C ALA A 18 -6.01 -19.25 0.68
N VAL A 19 -6.49 -20.27 -0.05
CA VAL A 19 -5.70 -21.42 -0.49
C VAL A 19 -5.30 -21.22 -1.95
N ALA A 20 -4.09 -20.73 -2.18
CA ALA A 20 -3.49 -20.67 -3.50
C ALA A 20 -2.74 -21.99 -3.78
N ARG A 21 -2.37 -22.23 -5.04
CA ARG A 21 -1.36 -23.26 -5.38
C ARG A 21 -0.07 -22.58 -5.74
N CYS A 22 1.05 -23.12 -5.28
CA CYS A 22 2.37 -22.67 -5.72
C CYS A 22 2.49 -22.84 -7.23
N LYS A 23 2.88 -21.78 -7.93
CA LYS A 23 3.04 -21.79 -9.40
C LYS A 23 4.15 -22.71 -9.89
N HIS A 24 5.13 -22.99 -9.02
CA HIS A 24 6.31 -23.79 -9.35
C HIS A 24 6.12 -25.28 -9.08
N CYS A 25 5.42 -25.66 -8.01
CA CYS A 25 5.24 -27.07 -7.64
C CYS A 25 3.78 -27.55 -7.52
N GLY A 26 2.80 -26.65 -7.68
CA GLY A 26 1.38 -26.97 -7.59
C GLY A 26 0.87 -27.33 -6.19
N THR A 27 1.74 -27.26 -5.17
CA THR A 27 1.38 -27.56 -3.77
C THR A 27 0.46 -26.47 -3.22
N PRO A 28 -0.63 -26.83 -2.50
CA PRO A 28 -1.47 -25.86 -1.81
C PRO A 28 -0.68 -25.05 -0.78
N ILE A 29 -0.86 -23.73 -0.80
CA ILE A 29 -0.26 -22.77 0.11
C ILE A 29 -1.32 -21.80 0.62
N GLU A 30 -1.13 -21.33 1.84
CA GLU A 30 -1.96 -20.30 2.45
C GLU A 30 -1.13 -19.06 2.76
N TRP A 31 -1.64 -17.88 2.43
CA TRP A 31 -0.93 -16.62 2.65
C TRP A 31 -1.38 -15.97 3.96
N PHE A 32 -0.41 -15.61 4.80
CA PHE A 32 -0.65 -14.93 6.07
C PHE A 32 0.14 -13.64 6.18
N ASP A 33 -0.44 -12.65 6.86
CA ASP A 33 0.28 -11.43 7.22
C ASP A 33 1.16 -11.71 8.44
N ARG A 34 2.38 -11.20 8.42
CA ARG A 34 3.35 -11.27 9.52
C ARG A 34 3.20 -10.03 10.40
N TYR A 35 3.75 -10.13 11.61
CA TYR A 35 3.80 -9.02 12.56
C TYR A 35 4.54 -7.78 12.04
N ASP A 36 5.39 -7.93 11.02
CA ASP A 36 6.17 -6.84 10.37
C ASP A 36 5.49 -6.28 9.12
N GLY A 37 4.23 -6.67 8.83
CA GLY A 37 3.49 -6.21 7.67
C GLY A 37 3.84 -6.91 6.36
N GLN A 38 4.77 -7.86 6.36
CA GLN A 38 5.05 -8.70 5.19
C GLN A 38 4.06 -9.87 5.09
N ARG A 39 3.92 -10.45 3.89
CA ARG A 39 3.12 -11.67 3.69
C ARG A 39 4.02 -12.89 3.58
N ILE A 40 3.61 -14.00 4.19
CA ILE A 40 4.33 -15.27 4.15
C ILE A 40 3.42 -16.40 3.63
N PRO A 41 3.85 -17.16 2.62
CA PRO A 41 3.15 -18.36 2.19
C PRO A 41 3.52 -19.51 3.12
N LEU A 42 2.55 -20.01 3.87
CA LEU A 42 2.71 -21.14 4.77
C LEU A 42 2.08 -22.40 4.17
N SER A 43 2.65 -23.54 4.54
CA SER A 43 2.08 -24.85 4.28
C SER A 43 0.88 -25.13 5.19
N MET A 44 0.24 -26.29 4.97
CA MET A 44 -0.76 -26.82 5.89
C MET A 44 -0.14 -27.11 7.28
N GLU A 45 -0.97 -27.43 8.26
CA GLU A 45 -0.50 -27.73 9.62
C GLU A 45 0.19 -29.10 9.72
N PHE A 46 1.26 -29.14 10.52
CA PHE A 46 2.07 -30.29 10.87
C PHE A 46 2.23 -30.37 12.39
N PRO A 47 2.48 -31.56 12.95
CA PRO A 47 2.98 -31.67 14.31
C PRO A 47 4.31 -30.92 14.43
N ALA A 48 4.47 -30.10 15.48
CA ALA A 48 5.67 -29.26 15.59
C ALA A 48 6.95 -30.04 15.95
N ARG A 49 6.81 -31.17 16.65
CA ARG A 49 7.95 -31.97 17.13
C ARG A 49 8.97 -32.34 16.04
N PRO A 50 8.58 -32.91 14.88
CA PRO A 50 9.52 -33.27 13.81
C PRO A 50 10.04 -32.07 13.00
N VAL A 51 9.48 -30.88 13.17
CA VAL A 51 9.88 -29.69 12.39
C VAL A 51 10.99 -28.95 13.14
N PRO A 52 12.10 -28.55 12.51
CA PRO A 52 13.13 -27.74 13.15
C PRO A 52 12.58 -26.41 13.66
N VAL A 53 12.96 -25.98 14.86
CA VAL A 53 12.47 -24.74 15.50
C VAL A 53 12.50 -23.50 14.58
N PRO A 54 13.57 -23.24 13.81
CA PRO A 54 13.63 -22.05 12.93
C PRO A 54 12.59 -22.05 11.80
N MET A 55 12.05 -23.22 11.45
CA MET A 55 11.10 -23.41 10.36
C MET A 55 9.65 -23.44 10.84
N ARG A 56 9.41 -23.40 12.16
CA ARG A 56 8.07 -23.45 12.74
C ARG A 56 7.42 -22.09 12.67
N TRP A 57 6.21 -22.07 12.16
CA TRP A 57 5.31 -20.93 12.19
C TRP A 57 3.96 -21.36 12.73
N TYR A 58 3.22 -20.48 13.37
CA TYR A 58 1.84 -20.72 13.72
C TYR A 58 1.03 -19.47 13.42
N THR A 59 -0.30 -19.62 13.35
CA THR A 59 -1.17 -18.48 13.08
C THR A 59 -2.10 -18.22 14.25
N ALA A 60 -2.07 -17.00 14.77
CA ALA A 60 -2.97 -16.54 15.81
C ALA A 60 -3.69 -15.29 15.32
N ARG A 61 -5.03 -15.27 15.43
CA ARG A 61 -5.86 -14.11 15.05
C ARG A 61 -5.62 -13.61 13.61
N GLY A 62 -5.25 -14.52 12.69
CA GLY A 62 -4.97 -14.19 11.29
C GLY A 62 -3.55 -13.75 10.99
N LEU A 63 -2.68 -13.62 12.00
CA LEU A 63 -1.27 -13.25 11.84
C LEU A 63 -0.36 -14.47 12.00
N ALA A 64 0.71 -14.52 11.21
CA ALA A 64 1.75 -15.53 11.29
C ALA A 64 2.84 -15.12 12.29
N HIS A 65 3.14 -16.03 13.22
CA HIS A 65 4.15 -15.87 14.26
C HIS A 65 5.16 -17.03 14.18
N PRO A 66 6.44 -16.78 14.49
CA PRO A 66 7.44 -17.85 14.59
C PRO A 66 7.16 -18.75 15.80
N GLY A 67 7.41 -20.03 15.66
CA GLY A 67 7.23 -21.05 16.70
C GLY A 67 6.09 -22.03 16.42
N ALA A 68 5.74 -22.82 17.43
CA ALA A 68 4.60 -23.72 17.41
C ALA A 68 3.42 -23.09 18.15
N ASP A 69 2.20 -23.44 17.76
CA ASP A 69 1.00 -23.03 18.49
C ASP A 69 1.06 -23.60 19.92
N PRO A 70 1.04 -22.73 20.95
CA PRO A 70 1.14 -23.16 22.34
C PRO A 70 -0.05 -24.02 22.79
N ASN A 71 -1.20 -23.95 22.12
CA ASN A 71 -2.40 -24.68 22.52
C ASN A 71 -2.51 -26.05 21.85
N THR A 72 -2.10 -26.16 20.59
CA THR A 72 -2.31 -27.36 19.77
C THR A 72 -1.03 -28.15 19.52
N GLY A 73 0.15 -27.57 19.76
CA GLY A 73 1.43 -28.20 19.46
C GLY A 73 1.68 -28.40 17.96
N GLN A 74 0.92 -27.71 17.11
CA GLN A 74 1.05 -27.73 15.66
C GLN A 74 1.89 -26.54 15.17
N CYS A 75 2.48 -26.70 14.01
CA CYS A 75 3.13 -25.61 13.29
C CYS A 75 2.89 -25.74 11.78
N ARG A 76 3.20 -24.70 11.05
CA ARG A 76 3.27 -24.61 9.61
C ARG A 76 4.71 -24.26 9.23
N ILE A 77 5.04 -24.48 7.97
CA ILE A 77 6.38 -24.27 7.43
C ILE A 77 6.29 -23.28 6.27
N PRO A 78 7.21 -22.32 6.13
CA PRO A 78 7.26 -21.45 4.96
C PRO A 78 7.39 -22.30 3.69
N HIS A 79 6.48 -22.14 2.74
CA HIS A 79 6.49 -22.97 1.54
C HIS A 79 7.81 -22.90 0.75
N PRO A 80 8.49 -21.74 0.61
CA PRO A 80 9.79 -21.66 -0.06
C PRO A 80 10.85 -22.56 0.56
N ALA A 81 10.76 -22.91 1.85
CA ALA A 81 11.71 -23.80 2.52
C ALA A 81 11.44 -25.30 2.25
N ILE A 82 10.29 -25.63 1.66
CA ILE A 82 9.88 -27.01 1.37
C ILE A 82 9.41 -27.21 -0.08
N CYS A 83 9.61 -26.21 -0.94
CA CYS A 83 9.15 -26.26 -2.31
C CYS A 83 10.05 -27.20 -3.12
N PRO A 84 9.54 -28.30 -3.70
CA PRO A 84 10.39 -29.22 -4.47
C PRO A 84 10.90 -28.64 -5.80
N ALA A 85 10.39 -27.48 -6.21
CA ALA A 85 10.85 -26.76 -7.40
C ALA A 85 12.01 -25.78 -7.10
N LEU A 86 12.41 -25.65 -5.83
CA LEU A 86 13.57 -24.86 -5.42
C LEU A 86 14.68 -25.81 -4.96
N GLU A 87 15.93 -25.44 -5.26
CA GLU A 87 17.10 -26.12 -4.71
C GLU A 87 17.28 -25.71 -3.24
N HIS A 88 17.45 -26.70 -2.37
CA HIS A 88 17.73 -26.46 -0.95
C HIS A 88 19.10 -27.02 -0.61
N THR A 89 19.94 -26.20 0.00
CA THR A 89 21.23 -26.62 0.56
C THR A 89 21.03 -26.92 2.04
N ASP A 90 21.46 -28.10 2.50
CA ASP A 90 21.52 -28.49 3.91
C ASP A 90 20.14 -28.58 4.62
N LEU A 91 19.16 -29.24 4.00
CA LEU A 91 17.90 -29.53 4.69
C LEU A 91 18.08 -30.59 5.79
N PRO A 92 17.44 -30.41 6.96
CA PRO A 92 17.33 -31.47 7.95
C PRO A 92 16.63 -32.70 7.35
N PRO A 93 17.01 -33.94 7.73
CA PRO A 93 16.49 -35.17 7.11
C PRO A 93 14.95 -35.27 7.13
N GLU A 94 14.32 -34.77 8.19
CA GLU A 94 12.87 -34.77 8.34
C GLU A 94 12.16 -33.85 7.33
N ILE A 95 12.84 -32.77 6.92
CA ILE A 95 12.36 -31.84 5.89
C ILE A 95 12.70 -32.34 4.50
N GLU A 96 13.86 -33.00 4.33
CA GLU A 96 14.27 -33.61 3.08
C GLU A 96 13.27 -34.69 2.62
N ASP A 97 12.85 -35.58 3.51
CA ASP A 97 11.81 -36.58 3.22
C ASP A 97 10.46 -35.92 2.84
N LEU A 98 10.08 -34.83 3.52
CA LEU A 98 8.89 -34.06 3.15
C LEU A 98 9.01 -33.47 1.74
N VAL A 99 10.14 -32.86 1.41
CA VAL A 99 10.42 -32.30 0.07
C VAL A 99 10.40 -33.41 -0.98
N GLY A 100 11.02 -34.56 -0.72
CA GLY A 100 11.01 -35.73 -1.61
C GLY A 100 9.60 -36.21 -1.91
N ARG A 101 8.74 -36.32 -0.89
CA ARG A 101 7.32 -36.67 -1.09
C ARG A 101 6.56 -35.62 -1.92
N LEU A 102 6.85 -34.33 -1.71
CA LEU A 102 6.27 -33.26 -2.51
C LEU A 102 6.76 -33.30 -3.96
N ALA A 103 8.03 -33.64 -4.20
CA ALA A 103 8.62 -33.80 -5.53
C ALA A 103 7.95 -34.96 -6.29
N VAL A 104 7.76 -36.11 -5.65
CA VAL A 104 7.02 -37.25 -6.26
C VAL A 104 5.59 -36.85 -6.62
N ARG A 105 4.89 -36.13 -5.73
CA ARG A 105 3.53 -35.62 -6.01
C ARG A 105 3.51 -34.61 -7.14
N MET A 106 4.52 -33.73 -7.22
CA MET A 106 4.68 -32.77 -8.31
C MET A 106 4.86 -33.53 -9.63
N ARG A 107 5.82 -34.44 -9.73
CA ARG A 107 6.06 -35.26 -10.94
C ARG A 107 4.79 -36.01 -11.37
N LYS A 108 4.12 -36.70 -10.45
CA LYS A 108 2.88 -37.42 -10.75
C LYS A 108 1.79 -36.51 -11.34
N ARG A 109 1.67 -35.25 -10.88
CA ARG A 109 0.70 -34.30 -11.44
C ARG A 109 1.09 -33.80 -12.82
N ILE A 110 2.39 -33.64 -13.07
CA ILE A 110 2.92 -33.29 -14.40
C ILE A 110 2.59 -34.42 -15.38
N ASP A 111 2.91 -35.66 -15.01
CA ASP A 111 2.68 -36.84 -15.85
C ASP A 111 1.19 -37.05 -16.17
N GLN A 112 0.30 -36.64 -15.27
CA GLN A 112 -1.16 -36.69 -15.44
C GLN A 112 -1.73 -35.48 -16.21
N GLY A 113 -0.91 -34.50 -16.60
CA GLY A 113 -1.36 -33.26 -17.24
C GLY A 113 -2.19 -32.35 -16.33
N LEU A 114 -2.23 -32.60 -15.01
CA LEU A 114 -2.98 -31.81 -14.03
C LEU A 114 -2.25 -30.56 -13.57
N PHE A 115 -0.97 -30.44 -13.89
CA PHE A 115 -0.12 -29.33 -13.51
C PHE A 115 0.99 -29.14 -14.54
N LEU A 116 1.09 -27.94 -15.10
CA LEU A 116 2.21 -27.51 -15.90
C LEU A 116 3.05 -26.53 -15.07
N PRO A 117 4.30 -26.88 -14.69
CA PRO A 117 5.17 -25.98 -13.95
C PRO A 117 5.37 -24.68 -14.71
N GLU A 118 5.43 -23.56 -14.01
CA GLU A 118 5.69 -22.24 -14.62
C GLU A 118 6.95 -22.23 -15.51
N ALA A 119 7.96 -23.04 -15.17
CA ALA A 119 9.19 -23.17 -15.96
C ALA A 119 8.98 -23.85 -17.33
N ASP A 120 7.97 -24.71 -17.44
CA ASP A 120 7.66 -25.51 -18.64
C ASP A 120 6.47 -24.94 -19.41
N ARG A 121 5.87 -23.83 -18.95
CA ARG A 121 4.84 -23.15 -19.74
C ARG A 121 5.47 -22.61 -21.01
N PRO A 122 4.92 -22.92 -22.20
CA PRO A 122 5.35 -22.26 -23.42
C PRO A 122 5.26 -20.75 -23.21
N ALA A 123 6.27 -20.03 -23.69
CA ALA A 123 6.44 -18.58 -23.48
C ALA A 123 5.28 -17.70 -24.01
N ASP A 124 4.24 -18.33 -24.56
CA ASP A 124 3.02 -17.72 -25.08
C ASP A 124 1.94 -17.46 -24.02
N GLU A 125 2.07 -18.00 -22.79
CA GLU A 125 1.33 -17.39 -21.68
C GLU A 125 2.01 -16.06 -21.33
N PRO A 126 1.27 -14.94 -21.31
CA PRO A 126 1.84 -13.69 -20.88
C PRO A 126 2.17 -13.82 -19.38
N ARG A 127 3.41 -14.23 -19.06
CA ARG A 127 4.23 -13.47 -18.11
C ARG A 127 3.84 -12.04 -18.37
N LYS A 128 3.35 -11.30 -17.36
CA LYS A 128 3.14 -9.85 -17.50
C LYS A 128 4.40 -9.33 -18.15
N ARG A 129 4.34 -9.19 -19.48
CA ARG A 129 5.45 -8.74 -20.29
C ARG A 129 5.55 -7.35 -19.71
N ASP A 130 6.70 -7.03 -19.14
CA ASP A 130 7.02 -5.62 -19.02
C ASP A 130 6.61 -5.03 -20.37
N PRO A 131 5.70 -4.04 -20.38
CA PRO A 131 5.12 -3.59 -21.63
C PRO A 131 6.27 -3.37 -22.60
N GLU A 132 6.07 -3.76 -23.86
CA GLU A 132 7.11 -3.75 -24.88
C GLU A 132 7.91 -2.42 -24.81
N PRO A 133 9.25 -2.43 -24.93
CA PRO A 133 10.10 -1.26 -24.71
C PRO A 133 9.88 -0.25 -25.84
N SER A 134 8.78 0.48 -25.76
CA SER A 134 8.40 1.54 -26.71
C SER A 134 8.83 2.92 -26.23
N ALA A 135 9.25 3.05 -24.97
CA ALA A 135 9.81 4.28 -24.43
C ALA A 135 11.29 4.05 -24.09
N SER A 136 12.17 4.73 -24.82
CA SER A 136 13.63 4.69 -24.68
C SER A 136 14.16 5.22 -23.34
N SER A 137 13.30 5.58 -22.37
CA SER A 137 13.68 6.04 -21.03
C SER A 137 12.54 5.82 -20.05
N ARG A 138 12.62 4.76 -19.22
CA ARG A 138 11.69 4.54 -18.11
C ARG A 138 12.25 5.14 -16.84
N HIS A 139 11.41 5.86 -16.11
CA HIS A 139 11.81 6.49 -14.85
C HIS A 139 11.37 5.67 -13.64
N VAL A 140 12.20 5.69 -12.60
CA VAL A 140 11.85 5.09 -11.31
C VAL A 140 11.17 6.14 -10.42
N VAL A 141 10.01 5.76 -9.90
CA VAL A 141 9.16 6.58 -9.02
C VAL A 141 9.20 5.99 -7.62
N SER A 142 9.48 6.83 -6.62
CA SER A 142 9.37 6.47 -5.21
C SER A 142 8.03 6.96 -4.66
N LEU A 143 7.15 6.01 -4.33
CA LEU A 143 5.89 6.25 -3.65
C LEU A 143 6.12 5.93 -2.16
N TYR A 144 6.35 6.97 -1.34
CA TYR A 144 6.93 6.84 0.00
C TYR A 144 8.27 6.08 -0.03
N SER A 145 8.26 4.82 0.41
CA SER A 145 9.41 3.92 0.49
C SER A 145 9.37 2.79 -0.55
N THR A 146 8.34 2.78 -1.40
CA THR A 146 8.14 1.73 -2.41
C THR A 146 8.53 2.25 -3.79
N LEU A 147 9.53 1.61 -4.39
CA LEU A 147 10.06 1.96 -5.71
C LEU A 147 9.27 1.24 -6.81
N HIS A 148 8.89 1.99 -7.84
CA HIS A 148 8.16 1.50 -9.01
C HIS A 148 8.79 2.02 -10.30
N ILE A 149 8.60 1.31 -11.39
CA ILE A 149 9.02 1.69 -12.74
C ILE A 149 7.79 2.20 -13.47
N ALA A 150 7.92 3.39 -14.03
CA ALA A 150 6.91 3.98 -14.90
C ALA A 150 6.97 3.36 -16.31
N PRO A 151 5.85 3.34 -17.05
CA PRO A 151 5.82 2.83 -18.43
C PRO A 151 6.75 3.59 -19.39
N GLY A 152 7.06 4.85 -19.07
CA GLY A 152 8.02 5.72 -19.77
C GLY A 152 8.56 6.79 -18.82
N GLU A 153 8.78 7.99 -19.35
CA GLU A 153 9.16 9.13 -18.52
C GLU A 153 8.02 9.52 -17.57
N VAL A 154 8.39 10.08 -16.40
CA VAL A 154 7.42 10.52 -15.38
C VAL A 154 6.35 11.44 -15.96
N GLN A 155 6.74 12.33 -16.89
CA GLN A 155 5.83 13.29 -17.53
C GLN A 155 4.84 12.66 -18.51
N ASP A 156 5.14 11.48 -19.05
CA ASP A 156 4.33 10.81 -20.08
C ASP A 156 3.35 9.78 -19.51
N ILE A 157 3.36 9.56 -18.19
CA ILE A 157 2.45 8.62 -17.53
C ILE A 157 1.01 9.10 -17.69
N ARG A 158 0.17 8.27 -18.30
CA ARG A 158 -1.25 8.56 -18.57
C ARG A 158 -2.16 8.05 -17.45
N CYS A 159 -3.28 8.73 -17.26
CA CYS A 159 -4.33 8.30 -16.35
C CYS A 159 -4.94 6.95 -16.77
N THR A 160 -5.33 6.12 -15.81
CA THR A 160 -5.99 4.81 -16.02
C THR A 160 -7.52 4.86 -15.88
N ALA A 161 -8.10 6.05 -15.69
CA ALA A 161 -9.54 6.24 -15.74
C ALA A 161 -10.05 6.15 -17.18
N LEU A 162 -11.31 5.73 -17.33
CA LEU A 162 -12.05 5.81 -18.57
C LEU A 162 -13.01 6.99 -18.50
N HIS A 163 -13.22 7.64 -19.63
CA HIS A 163 -14.33 8.56 -19.83
C HIS A 163 -15.64 7.78 -20.00
N ASP A 164 -16.77 8.48 -19.96
CA ASP A 164 -18.11 7.89 -20.12
C ASP A 164 -18.30 7.18 -21.48
N ASP A 165 -17.52 7.55 -22.48
CA ASP A 165 -17.47 6.93 -23.81
C ASP A 165 -16.60 5.64 -23.86
N GLY A 166 -16.01 5.24 -22.73
CA GLY A 166 -15.12 4.09 -22.62
C GLY A 166 -13.72 4.33 -23.17
N ALA A 167 -13.38 5.55 -23.61
CA ALA A 167 -12.02 5.91 -24.00
C ALA A 167 -11.14 6.16 -22.78
N ARG A 168 -9.86 5.80 -22.86
CA ARG A 168 -8.88 6.09 -21.79
C ARG A 168 -8.67 7.60 -21.70
N CYS A 169 -8.63 8.10 -20.47
CA CYS A 169 -8.30 9.49 -20.21
C CYS A 169 -6.93 9.87 -20.79
N GLU A 170 -6.89 10.94 -21.58
CA GLU A 170 -5.68 11.46 -22.20
C GLU A 170 -4.81 12.27 -21.22
N ASN A 171 -5.38 12.67 -20.07
CA ASN A 171 -4.67 13.47 -19.08
C ASN A 171 -3.51 12.68 -18.46
N ARG A 172 -2.42 13.41 -18.23
CA ARG A 172 -1.21 12.88 -17.61
C ARG A 172 -1.35 12.86 -16.09
N LEU A 173 -0.68 11.90 -15.47
CA LEU A 173 -0.60 11.76 -14.02
C LEU A 173 0.30 12.83 -13.38
N PHE A 174 1.31 13.28 -14.15
CA PHE A 174 2.35 14.18 -13.70
C PHE A 174 1.84 15.59 -13.41
N ASP A 175 1.96 16.00 -12.15
CA ASP A 175 2.00 17.40 -11.75
C ASP A 175 3.36 17.69 -11.10
N ARG A 176 3.98 18.82 -11.45
CA ARG A 176 5.24 19.30 -10.86
C ARG A 176 5.13 19.49 -9.34
N LYS A 177 3.91 19.64 -8.80
CA LYS A 177 3.63 19.76 -7.36
C LYS A 177 3.64 18.43 -6.62
N ASP A 178 3.57 17.30 -7.34
CA ASP A 178 3.39 16.00 -6.69
C ASP A 178 4.65 15.52 -5.97
N GLY A 179 5.81 15.85 -6.52
CA GLY A 179 7.07 15.28 -6.12
C GLY A 179 8.26 16.08 -6.62
N ARG A 180 9.44 15.52 -6.42
CA ARG A 180 10.71 16.07 -6.91
C ARG A 180 11.68 14.95 -7.21
N TRP A 181 12.66 15.23 -8.05
CA TRP A 181 13.81 14.35 -8.20
C TRP A 181 14.62 14.33 -6.90
N GLU A 182 14.86 13.13 -6.38
CA GLU A 182 15.62 12.90 -5.16
C GLU A 182 16.64 11.79 -5.40
N GLU A 183 17.85 11.96 -4.86
CA GLU A 183 18.86 10.91 -4.87
C GLU A 183 18.57 9.92 -3.74
N THR A 184 18.44 8.64 -4.08
CA THR A 184 18.14 7.55 -3.15
C THR A 184 19.14 6.42 -3.33
N ALA A 185 19.41 5.67 -2.27
CA ALA A 185 20.29 4.50 -2.34
C ALA A 185 19.63 3.37 -3.17
N VAL A 186 20.40 2.75 -4.06
CA VAL A 186 19.94 1.56 -4.79
C VAL A 186 19.73 0.42 -3.78
N PRO A 187 18.56 -0.25 -3.76
CA PRO A 187 18.33 -1.34 -2.82
C PRO A 187 19.39 -2.44 -2.96
N ARG A 188 19.98 -2.85 -1.83
CA ARG A 188 21.08 -3.82 -1.82
C ARG A 188 20.56 -5.19 -2.25
N SER A 189 21.10 -5.71 -3.34
CA SER A 189 20.85 -7.09 -3.79
C SER A 189 22.07 -7.95 -3.49
N PRO A 190 21.91 -9.14 -2.89
CA PRO A 190 23.03 -10.04 -2.61
C PRO A 190 23.65 -10.58 -3.90
N GLY A 191 24.93 -10.97 -3.83
CA GLY A 191 25.65 -11.62 -4.92
C GLY A 191 26.44 -10.68 -5.85
N ARG A 192 27.18 -11.27 -6.79
CA ARG A 192 28.11 -10.57 -7.70
C ARG A 192 27.41 -9.54 -8.60
N GLN A 193 26.18 -9.83 -9.04
CA GLN A 193 25.40 -8.92 -9.89
C GLN A 193 24.95 -7.67 -9.13
N GLY A 194 24.50 -7.81 -7.88
CA GLY A 194 24.16 -6.68 -7.03
C GLY A 194 25.37 -5.79 -6.72
N GLN A 195 26.54 -6.39 -6.46
CA GLN A 195 27.77 -5.64 -6.27
C GLN A 195 28.19 -4.88 -7.53
N ARG A 196 28.04 -5.47 -8.72
CA ARG A 196 28.31 -4.79 -10.00
C ARG A 196 27.41 -3.59 -10.24
N LEU A 197 26.11 -3.72 -9.96
CA LEU A 197 25.16 -2.60 -10.08
C LEU A 197 25.54 -1.46 -9.14
N LEU A 198 25.87 -1.77 -7.88
CA LEU A 198 26.32 -0.77 -6.91
C LEU A 198 27.62 -0.09 -7.35
N SER A 199 28.58 -0.83 -7.90
CA SER A 199 29.82 -0.26 -8.44
C SER A 199 29.58 0.63 -9.67
N ALA A 200 28.68 0.26 -10.57
CA ALA A 200 28.37 1.03 -11.77
C ALA A 200 27.60 2.34 -11.47
N THR A 201 26.74 2.32 -10.45
CA THR A 201 25.84 3.42 -10.09
C THR A 201 26.35 4.26 -8.92
N GLY A 202 27.51 3.92 -8.35
CA GLY A 202 28.00 4.53 -7.10
C GLY A 202 27.07 4.28 -5.90
N GLY A 203 26.21 3.27 -6.00
CA GLY A 203 25.21 2.91 -4.98
C GLY A 203 24.03 3.88 -4.87
N ARG A 204 23.91 4.86 -5.77
CA ARG A 204 22.89 5.90 -5.72
C ARG A 204 22.12 5.97 -7.04
N MET A 205 20.88 6.41 -6.97
CA MET A 205 20.00 6.55 -8.12
C MET A 205 19.07 7.75 -7.95
N TRP A 206 18.74 8.40 -9.06
CA TRP A 206 17.73 9.46 -9.09
C TRP A 206 16.34 8.86 -9.26
N VAL A 207 15.43 9.22 -8.36
CA VAL A 207 14.03 8.80 -8.39
C VAL A 207 13.10 9.99 -8.30
N TRP A 208 11.93 9.90 -8.93
CA TRP A 208 10.86 10.86 -8.70
C TRP A 208 10.17 10.53 -7.38
N SER A 209 10.45 11.32 -6.35
CA SER A 209 10.03 11.09 -4.97
C SER A 209 8.73 11.82 -4.67
N ILE A 210 7.70 11.04 -4.32
CA ILE A 210 6.38 11.51 -3.91
C ILE A 210 6.20 11.08 -2.46
N ARG A 211 6.11 12.07 -1.56
CA ARG A 211 6.03 11.87 -0.12
C ARG A 211 4.70 12.31 0.49
N GLU A 212 3.94 13.13 -0.24
CA GLU A 212 2.64 13.60 0.22
C GLU A 212 1.62 12.46 0.11
N PHE A 213 0.81 12.28 1.15
CA PHE A 213 -0.07 11.10 1.26
C PHE A 213 -1.08 11.03 0.12
N ASN A 214 -1.76 12.14 -0.14
CA ASN A 214 -2.80 12.23 -1.16
C ASN A 214 -2.21 12.04 -2.56
N HIS A 215 -1.08 12.67 -2.86
CA HIS A 215 -0.39 12.47 -4.14
C HIS A 215 0.05 11.02 -4.30
N THR A 216 0.54 10.38 -3.24
CA THR A 216 0.96 8.97 -3.29
C THR A 216 -0.22 8.04 -3.57
N LEU A 217 -1.37 8.24 -2.92
CA LEU A 217 -2.57 7.45 -3.18
C LEU A 217 -3.06 7.63 -4.61
N ARG A 218 -3.10 8.88 -5.09
CA ARG A 218 -3.49 9.20 -6.47
C ARG A 218 -2.57 8.51 -7.48
N TRP A 219 -1.26 8.57 -7.27
CA TRP A 219 -0.26 7.92 -8.11
C TRP A 219 -0.34 6.38 -8.05
N ARG A 220 -0.62 5.79 -6.88
CA ARG A 220 -0.88 4.35 -6.74
C ARG A 220 -2.13 3.89 -7.50
N ARG A 221 -3.10 4.77 -7.72
CA ARG A 221 -4.28 4.50 -8.56
C ARG A 221 -4.06 4.89 -10.03
N GLN A 222 -2.96 5.59 -10.34
CA GLN A 222 -2.66 6.21 -11.64
C GLN A 222 -3.79 7.13 -12.15
N LEU A 223 -4.31 8.00 -11.28
CA LEU A 223 -5.37 8.95 -11.63
C LEU A 223 -4.82 10.36 -11.84
N CYS A 224 -5.30 11.08 -12.86
CA CYS A 224 -5.00 12.51 -12.99
C CYS A 224 -5.71 13.33 -11.90
N THR A 225 -5.33 14.59 -11.72
CA THR A 225 -5.92 15.50 -10.72
C THR A 225 -7.42 15.67 -10.82
N ASP A 226 -7.97 15.59 -12.03
CA ASP A 226 -9.40 15.75 -12.27
C ASP A 226 -10.18 14.51 -11.81
N HIS A 227 -9.68 13.31 -12.13
CA HIS A 227 -10.31 12.04 -11.74
C HIS A 227 -10.12 11.70 -10.27
N ASP A 228 -9.08 12.21 -9.62
CA ASP A 228 -8.87 12.06 -8.18
C ASP A 228 -9.97 12.77 -7.36
N ARG A 229 -10.53 13.87 -7.89
CA ARG A 229 -11.62 14.63 -7.25
C ARG A 229 -12.99 13.99 -7.45
N GLY A 230 -13.15 13.16 -8.48
CA GLY A 230 -14.45 12.64 -8.94
C GLY A 230 -14.89 11.30 -8.35
N ASP A 231 -14.16 10.74 -7.37
CA ASP A 231 -14.36 9.38 -6.85
C ASP A 231 -14.45 8.31 -7.97
N VAL A 232 -13.61 8.47 -9.00
CA VAL A 232 -13.57 7.54 -10.14
C VAL A 232 -12.56 6.44 -9.86
N LEU A 233 -13.00 5.18 -10.01
CA LEU A 233 -12.11 4.02 -9.88
C LEU A 233 -11.26 3.84 -11.14
N ALA A 234 -10.00 3.44 -10.96
CA ALA A 234 -9.14 3.03 -12.06
C ALA A 234 -9.72 1.79 -12.75
N GLN A 235 -9.99 1.90 -14.05
CA GLN A 235 -10.61 0.83 -14.84
C GLN A 235 -9.58 0.08 -15.70
N VAL A 236 -8.47 0.74 -16.04
CA VAL A 236 -7.32 0.11 -16.71
C VAL A 236 -6.34 -0.43 -15.66
N PRO A 237 -5.72 -1.61 -15.88
CA PRO A 237 -4.70 -2.14 -14.98
C PRO A 237 -3.55 -1.15 -14.76
N ASN A 238 -3.06 -1.10 -13.52
CA ASN A 238 -1.94 -0.23 -13.16
C ASN A 238 -0.67 -0.64 -13.94
N GLU A 239 -0.06 0.34 -14.59
CA GLU A 239 1.14 0.21 -15.44
C GLU A 239 2.44 0.43 -14.65
N LEU A 240 2.38 0.88 -13.39
CA LEU A 240 3.53 0.96 -12.50
C LEU A 240 3.95 -0.45 -12.06
N VAL A 241 5.17 -0.82 -12.40
CA VAL A 241 5.75 -2.13 -12.07
C VAL A 241 6.64 -2.00 -10.82
N PRO A 242 6.59 -2.91 -9.83
CA PRO A 242 7.52 -2.88 -8.71
C PRO A 242 8.99 -2.92 -9.16
N PHE A 243 9.82 -2.00 -8.66
CA PHE A 243 11.24 -1.95 -9.01
C PHE A 243 12.01 -3.09 -8.33
N SER A 244 13.00 -3.61 -9.04
CA SER A 244 13.86 -4.72 -8.61
C SER A 244 15.26 -4.44 -9.15
N PRO A 245 16.27 -4.21 -8.31
CA PRO A 245 17.58 -3.76 -8.78
C PRO A 245 18.24 -4.72 -9.77
N LEU A 246 18.06 -6.04 -9.59
CA LEU A 246 18.66 -7.05 -10.48
C LEU A 246 17.96 -7.14 -11.83
N ALA A 247 16.63 -6.99 -11.87
CA ALA A 247 15.86 -7.09 -13.10
C ALA A 247 15.86 -5.76 -13.88
N HIS A 248 16.02 -4.63 -13.18
CA HIS A 248 15.71 -3.31 -13.69
C HIS A 248 16.89 -2.33 -13.56
N GLY A 249 18.11 -2.87 -13.48
CA GLY A 249 19.33 -2.09 -13.31
C GLY A 249 19.58 -1.09 -14.44
N GLU A 250 19.04 -1.34 -15.64
CA GLU A 250 19.14 -0.44 -16.79
C GLU A 250 18.34 0.87 -16.64
N TYR A 251 17.31 0.88 -15.79
CA TYR A 251 16.50 2.07 -15.51
C TYR A 251 17.02 2.88 -14.32
N VAL A 252 18.20 2.51 -13.79
CA VAL A 252 18.85 3.27 -12.74
C VAL A 252 19.48 4.53 -13.34
N LEU A 253 18.90 5.67 -13.01
CA LEU A 253 19.39 6.97 -13.45
C LEU A 253 20.55 7.44 -12.58
N GLY A 254 21.75 7.51 -13.15
CA GLY A 254 22.94 8.07 -12.50
C GLY A 254 22.98 9.60 -12.48
N GLN A 255 22.20 10.27 -13.35
CA GLN A 255 22.08 11.72 -13.43
C GLN A 255 20.62 12.14 -13.29
N ARG A 256 20.40 13.32 -12.71
CA ARG A 256 19.06 13.91 -12.57
C ARG A 256 18.53 14.32 -13.96
N PRO A 257 17.32 13.87 -14.35
CA PRO A 257 16.68 14.33 -15.59
C PRO A 257 16.44 15.85 -15.59
N ALA A 258 16.79 16.52 -16.70
CA ALA A 258 16.58 17.95 -16.92
C ALA A 258 15.13 18.27 -17.34
N GLY A 259 14.67 19.51 -17.13
CA GLY A 259 13.34 19.96 -17.56
C GLY A 259 12.20 19.75 -16.54
N TYR A 260 12.53 19.19 -15.38
CA TYR A 260 11.60 18.95 -14.26
C TYR A 260 11.72 20.00 -13.15
N ASP A 261 12.48 21.07 -13.36
CA ASP A 261 12.58 22.16 -12.41
C ASP A 261 11.22 22.87 -12.31
N ARG A 262 10.82 23.15 -11.07
CA ARG A 262 9.70 24.03 -10.81
C ARG A 262 10.10 25.40 -11.40
N PRO A 263 9.28 26.03 -12.27
CA PRO A 263 9.51 27.42 -12.61
C PRO A 263 9.59 28.20 -11.28
N PRO A 264 10.49 29.20 -11.15
CA PRO A 264 10.54 30.01 -9.94
C PRO A 264 9.11 30.42 -9.66
N ALA A 265 8.62 30.08 -8.47
CA ALA A 265 7.28 30.49 -8.12
C ALA A 265 7.27 32.00 -8.23
N ASP A 266 6.40 32.57 -9.08
CA ASP A 266 5.79 33.84 -8.73
C ASP A 266 5.08 33.55 -7.41
N GLU A 267 5.84 33.69 -6.33
CA GLU A 267 5.38 33.60 -4.96
C GLU A 267 4.59 34.88 -4.68
N HIS A 268 3.48 35.05 -5.41
CA HIS A 268 2.30 35.63 -4.81
C HIS A 268 1.78 34.61 -3.81
N LEU A 269 2.50 34.53 -2.68
CA LEU A 269 1.97 34.06 -1.42
C LEU A 269 0.90 35.10 -1.07
N GLU A 270 -0.30 34.96 -1.64
CA GLU A 270 -1.49 35.52 -1.04
C GLU A 270 -1.68 34.76 0.27
N ILE A 271 -0.93 35.20 1.28
CA ILE A 271 -1.32 35.03 2.66
C ILE A 271 -2.69 35.72 2.70
N HIS A 272 -3.75 34.92 2.61
CA HIS A 272 -5.06 35.37 3.05
C HIS A 272 -4.84 35.80 4.49
N THR A 273 -4.71 37.12 4.68
CA THR A 273 -4.89 37.73 5.98
C THR A 273 -6.33 37.35 6.33
N GLY A 274 -6.48 36.32 7.16
CA GLY A 274 -7.79 35.92 7.67
C GLY A 274 -8.54 37.17 8.14
N PRO A 275 -9.87 37.18 8.05
CA PRO A 275 -10.68 38.39 8.22
C PRO A 275 -10.17 39.20 9.42
N LYS A 276 -9.67 40.41 9.13
CA LYS A 276 -9.05 41.31 10.13
C LYS A 276 -10.05 41.70 11.22
N ASP A 277 -11.33 41.62 10.88
CA ASP A 277 -12.43 41.97 11.77
C ASP A 277 -13.02 40.70 12.37
N ARG A 278 -12.69 40.45 13.65
CA ARG A 278 -13.34 39.44 14.47
C ARG A 278 -14.30 40.16 15.42
N THR A 279 -15.57 39.84 15.38
CA THR A 279 -16.52 40.38 16.37
C THR A 279 -16.36 39.60 17.67
N VAL A 280 -16.01 40.31 18.74
CA VAL A 280 -15.85 39.74 20.08
C VAL A 280 -17.22 39.72 20.79
N CYS A 281 -17.46 38.66 21.57
CA CYS A 281 -18.64 38.55 22.42
C CYS A 281 -18.74 39.73 23.38
N ALA A 282 -19.91 40.36 23.46
CA ALA A 282 -20.20 41.47 24.38
C ALA A 282 -20.47 41.02 25.83
N GLY A 283 -20.27 39.74 26.16
CA GLY A 283 -20.48 39.22 27.51
C GLY A 283 -19.31 39.55 28.44
N ASP A 284 -19.61 40.01 29.65
CA ASP A 284 -18.60 40.33 30.67
C ASP A 284 -17.63 39.15 30.89
N GLY A 285 -16.34 39.39 30.63
CA GLY A 285 -15.27 38.40 30.80
C GLY A 285 -15.25 37.27 29.76
N CYS A 286 -16.00 37.38 28.65
CA CYS A 286 -16.03 36.37 27.60
C CYS A 286 -14.98 36.64 26.52
N SER A 287 -14.16 35.63 26.19
CA SER A 287 -13.12 35.70 25.15
C SER A 287 -13.53 35.05 23.82
N HIS A 288 -14.79 34.63 23.67
CA HIS A 288 -15.27 34.06 22.41
C HIS A 288 -15.39 35.13 21.33
N ALA A 289 -14.99 34.80 20.09
CA ALA A 289 -15.09 35.68 18.93
C ALA A 289 -15.61 34.92 17.71
N SER A 290 -16.34 35.62 16.84
CA SER A 290 -16.82 35.13 15.54
C SER A 290 -15.95 35.68 14.42
N SER A 291 -15.72 34.87 13.37
CA SER A 291 -15.11 35.31 12.11
C SER A 291 -16.13 35.93 11.15
N ARG A 292 -17.42 35.90 11.49
CA ARG A 292 -18.48 36.59 10.77
C ARG A 292 -18.69 37.97 11.39
N SER A 293 -19.06 38.94 10.55
CA SER A 293 -19.52 40.25 11.03
C SER A 293 -20.85 40.04 11.76
N GLU A 294 -20.81 40.15 13.09
CA GLU A 294 -21.98 40.05 13.94
C GLU A 294 -22.44 41.46 14.35
N PRO A 295 -23.74 41.68 14.62
CA PRO A 295 -24.25 42.98 15.05
C PRO A 295 -23.68 43.43 16.40
N THR A 296 -23.67 44.74 16.64
CA THR A 296 -23.25 45.34 17.92
C THR A 296 -24.03 44.73 19.09
N GLY A 297 -23.33 44.25 20.11
CA GLY A 297 -23.93 43.58 21.27
C GLY A 297 -24.11 42.06 21.09
N TRP A 298 -23.51 41.45 20.06
CA TRP A 298 -23.53 40.01 19.87
C TRP A 298 -23.01 39.25 21.10
N LEU A 299 -23.79 38.24 21.51
CA LEU A 299 -23.42 37.31 22.56
C LEU A 299 -23.14 35.94 21.94
N CYS A 300 -22.02 35.33 22.34
CA CYS A 300 -21.73 33.96 21.97
C CYS A 300 -22.78 33.00 22.57
N TRP A 301 -22.82 31.78 22.04
CA TRP A 301 -23.77 30.75 22.47
C TRP A 301 -23.76 30.48 23.99
N GLN A 302 -22.61 30.66 24.67
CA GLN A 302 -22.51 30.55 26.13
C GLN A 302 -23.16 31.74 26.83
N CYS A 303 -22.82 32.97 26.45
CA CYS A 303 -23.38 34.17 27.07
C CYS A 303 -24.88 34.29 26.83
N VAL A 304 -25.40 33.86 25.67
CA VAL A 304 -26.85 33.74 25.42
C VAL A 304 -27.53 32.80 26.41
N ARG A 305 -26.92 31.65 26.72
CA ARG A 305 -27.47 30.71 27.71
C ARG A 305 -27.50 31.31 29.11
N VAL A 306 -26.43 32.02 29.51
CA VAL A 306 -26.35 32.70 30.81
C VAL A 306 -27.39 33.81 30.92
N ALA A 307 -27.52 34.65 29.88
CA ALA A 307 -28.51 35.73 29.82
C ALA A 307 -29.94 35.19 29.92
N LYS A 308 -30.27 34.15 29.14
CA LYS A 308 -31.58 33.48 29.22
C LYS A 308 -31.87 32.91 30.60
N ARG A 309 -30.87 32.32 31.26
CA ARG A 309 -31.01 31.80 32.63
C ARG A 309 -31.28 32.93 33.63
N ARG A 310 -30.54 34.04 33.54
CA ARG A 310 -30.76 35.23 34.39
C ARG A 310 -32.16 35.83 34.19
N ALA A 311 -32.60 35.98 32.95
CA ALA A 311 -33.93 36.48 32.62
C ALA A 311 -35.05 35.59 33.19
N ARG A 312 -34.91 34.27 33.08
CA ARG A 312 -35.87 33.32 33.67
C ARG A 312 -35.93 33.41 35.19
N ILE A 313 -34.79 33.51 35.85
CA ILE A 313 -34.73 33.69 37.31
C ILE A 313 -35.38 35.03 37.69
N HIS A 314 -35.07 36.12 36.98
CA HIS A 314 -35.67 37.42 37.24
C HIS A 314 -37.19 37.42 37.08
N GLN A 315 -37.71 36.80 36.01
CA GLN A 315 -39.17 36.64 35.81
C GLN A 315 -39.81 35.84 36.95
N GLN A 316 -39.17 34.77 37.43
CA GLN A 316 -39.65 34.01 38.58
C GLN A 316 -39.68 34.87 39.84
N TRP A 317 -38.67 35.70 40.07
CA TRP A 317 -38.64 36.60 41.23
C TRP A 317 -39.74 37.65 41.14
N GLN A 318 -39.95 38.27 39.97
CA GLN A 318 -41.04 39.22 39.76
C GLN A 318 -42.43 38.60 39.94
N ALA A 319 -42.62 37.36 39.48
CA ALA A 319 -43.87 36.62 39.67
C ALA A 319 -44.11 36.16 41.12
N SER A 320 -43.06 36.16 41.96
CA SER A 320 -43.13 35.75 43.36
C SER A 320 -43.24 36.93 44.33
N GLN A 321 -43.24 38.17 43.83
CA GLN A 321 -43.56 39.34 44.66
C GLN A 321 -45.08 39.44 44.83
N PRO A 322 -45.60 39.45 46.07
CA PRO A 322 -47.03 39.63 46.29
C PRO A 322 -47.45 41.01 45.77
N SER A 323 -48.56 41.05 45.04
CA SER A 323 -49.22 42.29 44.66
C SER A 323 -49.88 42.85 45.92
N ASP A 324 -49.46 44.03 46.36
CA ASP A 324 -50.14 44.80 47.42
C ASP A 324 -51.58 45.16 47.02
#